data_AF-A0A2G9SD44-F1
#
_entry.id   AF-A0A2G9SD44-F1
#
_cell.length_a   1.000
_cell.length_b   1.000
_cell.length_c   1.000
_cell.angle_alpha   90.00
_cell.angle_beta   90.00
_cell.angle_gamma   90.00
#
_symmetry.space_group_name_H-M   'P 1'
#
loop_
_entity.id
_entity.type
_entity.pdbx_description
1 polymer ?
#
loop_
_entity_poly.entity_id
_entity_poly.type
_entity_poly.pdbx_seq_one_letter_code
_entity_poly.pdbx_strand_id
1 'polypeptide(L)'
;EVEYKYICEIYLLLTAYVSANVIVSVSSAAKKDQEGEDKKAAPKKKIKELKVLDQKTAQNLSIFLGSYRMPYPEIKNVILQVNEEVLTESMISNLVKQLPEGDQIQMLAEFKDEYNELAEPEQFGVVMSTVPRLRPRLNAILFKLMFNEHVENIKPDIVSVTAACEEVRK
;
A
#
# COMPACT_ATOMS: atom_id res chain seq x y z
N GLU A 1 -1.63 -17.02 30.67
CA GLU A 1 -1.88 -15.56 30.75
C GLU A 1 -0.71 -14.67 30.32
N VAL A 2 0.55 -15.05 30.56
CA VAL A 2 1.73 -14.19 30.26
C VAL A 2 1.99 -14.01 28.75
N GLU A 3 1.76 -15.02 27.91
CA GLU A 3 2.00 -14.92 26.45
C GLU A 3 1.04 -13.95 25.72
N TYR A 4 -0.22 -13.87 26.15
CA TYR A 4 -1.20 -12.94 25.57
C TYR A 4 -0.85 -11.47 25.88
N LYS A 5 -0.11 -11.23 26.97
CA LYS A 5 0.35 -9.89 27.33
C LYS A 5 1.44 -9.40 26.40
N TYR A 6 2.38 -10.26 26.01
CA TYR A 6 3.41 -9.93 25.01
C TYR A 6 2.81 -9.73 23.62
N ILE A 7 1.83 -10.55 23.21
CA ILE A 7 1.14 -10.36 21.93
C ILE A 7 0.34 -9.04 21.92
N CYS A 8 -0.36 -8.71 23.02
CA CYS A 8 -1.03 -7.41 23.15
C CYS A 8 -0.06 -6.23 23.22
N GLU A 9 1.08 -6.36 23.91
CA GLU A 9 2.11 -5.32 23.97
C GLU A 9 2.79 -5.12 22.61
N ILE A 10 3.08 -6.20 21.88
CA ILE A 10 3.60 -6.13 20.50
C ILE A 10 2.54 -5.50 19.59
N TYR A 11 1.26 -5.89 19.70
CA TYR A 11 0.16 -5.28 18.93
C TYR A 11 -0.01 -3.80 19.26
N LEU A 12 0.01 -3.41 20.53
CA LEU A 12 -0.09 -2.02 21.00
C LEU A 12 1.13 -1.19 20.60
N LEU A 13 2.34 -1.76 20.66
CA LEU A 13 3.57 -1.09 20.22
C LEU A 13 3.62 -0.96 18.69
N LEU A 14 3.13 -1.94 17.93
CA LEU A 14 3.03 -1.87 16.47
C LEU A 14 1.92 -0.92 16.01
N THR A 15 0.73 -0.97 16.63
CA THR A 15 -0.32 0.02 16.35
C THR A 15 0.15 1.41 16.75
N ALA A 16 0.78 1.60 17.90
CA ALA A 16 1.38 2.88 18.30
C ALA A 16 2.49 3.32 17.33
N TYR A 17 3.33 2.41 16.83
CA TYR A 17 4.36 2.70 15.84
C TYR A 17 3.78 3.10 14.48
N VAL A 18 2.73 2.42 14.01
CA VAL A 18 2.01 2.79 12.78
C VAL A 18 1.33 4.15 12.97
N SER A 19 0.69 4.38 14.12
CA SER A 19 0.04 5.65 14.48
C SER A 19 1.05 6.81 14.54
N ALA A 20 2.19 6.61 15.20
CA ALA A 20 3.24 7.61 15.39
C ALA A 20 3.95 7.97 14.06
N ASN A 21 3.99 7.08 13.08
CA ASN A 21 4.60 7.32 11.77
C ASN A 21 3.61 7.77 10.67
N VAL A 22 2.33 7.92 11.01
CA VAL A 22 1.26 8.45 10.14
C VAL A 22 1.03 9.97 10.34
N ILE A 23 1.56 10.58 11.40
CA ILE A 23 1.39 12.01 11.66
C ILE A 23 2.48 12.82 10.93
N VAL A 24 2.26 13.09 9.64
CA VAL A 24 2.81 14.30 8.99
C VAL A 24 1.67 15.02 8.29
N SER A 25 1.51 16.27 8.71
CA SER A 25 0.48 17.25 8.40
C SER A 25 -0.13 17.20 7.00
N VAL A 26 -1.46 17.21 6.94
CA VAL A 26 -2.21 17.73 5.80
C VAL A 26 -3.11 18.86 6.29
N SER A 27 -2.73 20.09 5.98
CA SER A 27 -3.63 21.25 6.05
C SER A 27 -4.66 21.10 4.93
N SER A 28 -5.93 20.95 5.30
CA SER A 28 -7.05 20.88 4.36
C SER A 28 -7.39 22.29 3.85
N ALA A 29 -7.13 22.53 2.56
CA ALA A 29 -7.76 23.62 1.82
C ALA A 29 -8.99 23.06 1.09
N ALA A 30 -10.14 23.69 1.34
CA ALA A 30 -11.44 23.29 0.85
C ALA A 30 -11.75 23.78 -0.58
N LYS A 31 -12.73 23.08 -1.21
CA LYS A 31 -13.50 23.33 -2.46
C LYS A 31 -12.92 22.71 -3.74
N LYS A 32 -13.71 22.12 -4.65
CA LYS A 32 -15.16 22.20 -4.92
C LYS A 32 -15.62 20.98 -5.74
N ASP A 33 -16.86 20.56 -5.55
CA ASP A 33 -17.56 19.58 -6.38
C ASP A 33 -17.55 19.98 -7.87
N GLN A 34 -17.31 19.00 -8.74
CA GLN A 34 -17.82 18.97 -10.10
C GLN A 34 -18.16 17.53 -10.48
N GLU A 35 -19.45 17.24 -10.33
CA GLU A 35 -20.19 16.17 -10.96
C GLU A 35 -20.17 16.39 -12.49
N GLY A 36 -19.85 15.34 -13.26
CA GLY A 36 -19.68 15.46 -14.70
C GLY A 36 -19.45 14.10 -15.37
N GLU A 37 -20.52 13.33 -15.46
CA GLU A 37 -20.63 12.18 -16.37
C GLU A 37 -20.67 12.69 -17.82
N ASP A 38 -19.67 12.39 -18.65
CA ASP A 38 -19.81 12.41 -20.12
C ASP A 38 -18.95 11.34 -20.78
N LYS A 39 -19.63 10.36 -21.37
CA LYS A 39 -19.08 9.36 -22.27
C LYS A 39 -18.55 10.05 -23.54
N LYS A 40 -17.23 10.02 -23.79
CA LYS A 40 -16.73 10.23 -25.16
C LYS A 40 -15.42 9.51 -25.48
N ALA A 41 -15.55 8.67 -26.51
CA ALA A 41 -14.57 8.26 -27.52
C ALA A 41 -13.11 8.08 -27.08
N ALA A 42 -12.65 6.83 -27.09
CA ALA A 42 -11.25 6.48 -26.96
C ALA A 42 -10.41 7.28 -27.98
N PRO A 43 -9.57 8.23 -27.56
CA PRO A 43 -8.58 8.80 -28.44
C PRO A 43 -7.48 7.74 -28.59
N LYS A 44 -7.05 7.49 -29.82
CA LYS A 44 -5.89 6.64 -30.14
C LYS A 44 -4.75 7.06 -29.20
N LYS A 45 -4.42 6.21 -28.20
CA LYS A 45 -3.34 6.47 -27.24
C LYS A 45 -2.08 6.70 -28.06
N LYS A 46 -1.63 7.96 -28.16
CA LYS A 46 -0.23 8.24 -28.49
C LYS A 46 0.58 7.44 -27.48
N ILE A 47 1.39 6.51 -27.94
CA ILE A 47 2.29 5.74 -27.09
C ILE A 47 3.25 6.78 -26.52
N LYS A 48 3.03 7.17 -25.26
CA LYS A 48 3.97 8.02 -24.54
C LYS A 48 5.19 7.16 -24.23
N GLU A 49 6.36 7.67 -24.57
CA GLU A 49 7.62 6.98 -24.31
C GLU A 49 7.92 6.96 -22.81
N LEU A 50 8.50 5.86 -22.33
CA LEU A 50 8.95 5.71 -20.95
C LEU A 50 10.24 6.52 -20.75
N LYS A 51 10.30 7.34 -19.70
CA LYS A 51 11.48 8.17 -19.40
C LYS A 51 12.40 7.54 -18.36
N VAL A 52 11.85 6.82 -17.38
CA VAL A 52 12.57 6.26 -16.23
C VAL A 52 12.38 4.75 -16.12
N LEU A 53 11.13 4.28 -16.28
CA LEU A 53 10.80 2.88 -16.03
C LEU A 53 11.21 1.99 -17.21
N ASP A 54 11.70 0.79 -16.89
CA ASP A 54 11.90 -0.24 -17.90
C ASP A 54 10.55 -0.82 -18.38
N GLN A 55 10.56 -1.43 -19.55
CA GLN A 55 9.35 -1.93 -20.21
C GLN A 55 8.61 -2.97 -19.37
N LYS A 56 9.31 -3.82 -18.60
CA LYS A 56 8.68 -4.87 -17.78
C LYS A 56 7.98 -4.26 -16.57
N THR A 57 8.65 -3.36 -15.85
CA THR A 57 8.06 -2.67 -14.69
C THR A 57 6.87 -1.79 -15.11
N ALA A 58 7.00 -1.05 -16.21
CA ALA A 58 5.91 -0.25 -16.76
C ALA A 58 4.69 -1.10 -17.16
N GLN A 59 4.90 -2.26 -17.78
CA GLN A 59 3.81 -3.19 -18.12
C GLN A 59 3.14 -3.76 -16.87
N ASN A 60 3.92 -4.22 -15.88
CA ASN A 60 3.40 -4.75 -14.63
C ASN A 60 2.52 -3.74 -13.88
N LEU A 61 2.98 -2.49 -13.80
CA LEU A 61 2.20 -1.39 -13.22
C LEU A 61 0.95 -1.10 -14.05
N SER A 62 1.05 -1.09 -15.38
CA SER A 62 -0.12 -0.87 -16.24
C SER A 62 -1.20 -1.95 -16.05
N ILE A 63 -0.80 -3.21 -15.87
CA ILE A 63 -1.72 -4.32 -15.57
C ILE A 63 -2.39 -4.08 -14.20
N PHE A 64 -1.59 -3.77 -13.17
CA PHE A 64 -2.10 -3.47 -11.84
C PHE A 64 -3.13 -2.33 -11.88
N LEU A 65 -2.78 -1.19 -12.49
CA LEU A 65 -3.66 -0.02 -12.59
C LEU A 65 -4.94 -0.32 -13.37
N GLY A 66 -4.84 -1.13 -14.42
CA GLY A 66 -6.00 -1.58 -15.22
C GLY A 66 -6.98 -2.47 -14.45
N SER A 67 -6.50 -3.23 -13.46
CA SER A 67 -7.32 -4.10 -12.60
C SER A 67 -8.05 -3.33 -11.49
N TYR A 68 -7.41 -2.35 -10.84
CA TYR A 68 -8.01 -1.61 -9.73
C TYR A 68 -8.83 -0.39 -10.17
N ARG A 69 -8.51 0.21 -11.33
CA ARG A 69 -9.25 1.35 -11.92
C ARG A 69 -9.54 2.50 -10.95
N MET A 70 -8.61 2.77 -10.05
CA MET A 70 -8.72 3.82 -9.04
C MET A 70 -7.84 5.01 -9.42
N PRO A 71 -8.30 6.26 -9.24
CA PRO A 71 -7.46 7.45 -9.38
C PRO A 71 -6.19 7.37 -8.52
N TYR A 72 -5.03 7.72 -9.08
CA TYR A 72 -3.75 7.61 -8.35
C TYR A 72 -3.70 8.43 -7.05
N PRO A 73 -4.27 9.66 -7.00
CA PRO A 73 -4.36 10.41 -5.76
C PRO A 73 -5.20 9.69 -4.70
N GLU A 74 -6.23 8.95 -5.11
CA GLU A 74 -7.08 8.17 -4.21
C GLU A 74 -6.33 6.95 -3.66
N ILE A 75 -5.58 6.22 -4.50
CA ILE A 75 -4.69 5.13 -4.05
C ILE A 75 -3.72 5.65 -2.98
N LYS A 76 -3.11 6.82 -3.22
CA LYS A 76 -2.23 7.49 -2.25
C LYS A 76 -2.98 7.78 -0.94
N ASN A 77 -4.17 8.36 -1.00
CA ASN A 77 -4.94 8.72 0.19
C ASN A 77 -5.33 7.49 1.01
N VAL A 78 -5.78 6.43 0.35
CA VAL A 78 -6.11 5.14 0.98
C VAL A 78 -4.90 4.56 1.71
N ILE A 79 -3.70 4.62 1.11
CA ILE A 79 -2.44 4.17 1.75
C ILE A 79 -2.05 5.07 2.94
N LEU A 80 -2.22 6.38 2.82
CA LEU A 80 -1.88 7.34 3.89
C LEU A 80 -2.81 7.21 5.10
N GLN A 81 -4.10 7.02 4.85
CA GLN A 81 -5.13 6.86 5.88
C GLN A 81 -5.21 5.44 6.44
N VAL A 82 -4.57 4.47 5.77
CA VAL A 82 -4.69 3.04 6.10
C VAL A 82 -6.18 2.64 6.13
N ASN A 83 -6.92 2.98 5.08
CA ASN A 83 -8.35 2.68 5.01
C ASN A 83 -8.58 1.17 4.80
N GLU A 84 -8.91 0.45 5.88
CA GLU A 84 -9.11 -1.01 5.91
C GLU A 84 -10.35 -1.48 5.11
N GLU A 85 -11.28 -0.59 4.76
CA GLU A 85 -12.45 -0.95 3.93
C GLU A 85 -12.08 -1.14 2.46
N VAL A 86 -11.00 -0.47 2.03
CA VAL A 86 -10.53 -0.50 0.63
C VAL A 86 -9.27 -1.34 0.51
N LEU A 87 -8.40 -1.30 1.52
CA LEU A 87 -7.13 -2.01 1.51
C LEU A 87 -7.32 -3.52 1.72
N THR A 88 -6.93 -4.29 0.71
CA THR A 88 -6.88 -5.75 0.78
C THR A 88 -5.44 -6.23 0.80
N GLU A 89 -5.20 -7.40 1.39
CA GLU A 89 -3.88 -8.06 1.40
C GLU A 89 -3.35 -8.19 -0.03
N SER A 90 -4.19 -8.66 -0.96
CA SER A 90 -3.84 -8.82 -2.38
C SER A 90 -3.39 -7.50 -3.01
N MET A 91 -4.11 -6.41 -2.77
CA MET A 91 -3.75 -5.09 -3.28
C MET A 91 -2.40 -4.62 -2.76
N ILE A 92 -2.17 -4.70 -1.45
CA ILE A 92 -0.91 -4.27 -0.85
C ILE A 92 0.25 -5.18 -1.27
N SER A 93 0.05 -6.49 -1.30
CA SER A 93 1.03 -7.48 -1.77
C SER A 93 1.45 -7.20 -3.21
N ASN A 94 0.48 -6.89 -4.09
CA ASN A 94 0.75 -6.51 -5.46
C ASN A 94 1.48 -5.17 -5.55
N LEU A 95 1.11 -4.16 -4.77
CA LEU A 95 1.83 -2.88 -4.72
C LEU A 95 3.30 -3.09 -4.31
N VAL A 96 3.57 -3.85 -3.24
CA VAL A 96 4.94 -4.11 -2.78
C VAL A 96 5.77 -4.83 -3.87
N LYS A 97 5.16 -5.76 -4.60
CA LYS A 97 5.82 -6.54 -5.66
C LYS A 97 6.05 -5.76 -6.96
N GLN A 98 5.09 -4.94 -7.37
CA GLN A 98 5.11 -4.26 -8.68
C GLN A 98 5.70 -2.85 -8.61
N LEU A 99 5.90 -2.29 -7.41
CA LEU A 99 6.53 -0.98 -7.28
C LEU A 99 7.99 -1.00 -7.78
N PRO A 100 8.41 0.05 -8.50
CA PRO A 100 9.79 0.21 -8.94
C PRO A 100 10.73 0.40 -7.74
N GLU A 101 12.03 0.36 -8.00
CA GLU A 101 13.03 0.55 -6.95
C GLU A 101 12.98 1.97 -6.37
N GLY A 102 13.48 2.14 -5.14
CA GLY A 102 13.44 3.42 -4.44
C GLY A 102 14.08 4.56 -5.26
N ASP A 103 15.20 4.27 -5.91
CA ASP A 103 15.92 5.22 -6.76
C ASP A 103 15.10 5.62 -7.99
N GLN A 104 14.40 4.67 -8.63
CA GLN A 104 13.52 4.96 -9.77
C GLN A 104 12.31 5.80 -9.35
N ILE A 105 11.73 5.55 -8.17
CA ILE A 105 10.65 6.38 -7.62
C ILE A 105 11.16 7.80 -7.36
N GLN A 106 12.40 7.94 -6.88
CA GLN A 106 13.01 9.25 -6.65
C GLN A 106 13.29 9.99 -7.96
N MET A 107 13.81 9.31 -8.99
CA MET A 107 13.98 9.89 -10.32
C MET A 107 12.64 10.35 -10.91
N LEU A 108 11.58 9.55 -10.75
CA LEU A 108 10.24 9.93 -11.20
C LEU A 108 9.73 11.21 -10.52
N ALA A 109 10.11 11.47 -9.26
CA ALA A 109 9.72 12.69 -8.55
C ALA A 109 10.19 13.98 -9.24
N GLU A 110 11.27 13.91 -10.03
CA GLU A 110 11.82 15.05 -10.77
C GLU A 110 10.93 15.45 -11.96
N PHE A 111 10.15 14.52 -12.50
CA PHE A 111 9.26 14.75 -13.65
C PHE A 111 7.86 15.27 -13.28
N LYS A 112 7.67 15.78 -12.05
CA LYS A 112 6.38 16.31 -11.59
C LYS A 112 5.81 17.43 -12.47
N ASP A 113 6.69 18.24 -13.07
CA ASP A 113 6.31 19.38 -13.91
C ASP A 113 5.88 18.92 -15.32
N GLU A 114 6.32 17.73 -15.73
CA GLU A 114 6.01 17.08 -17.01
C GLU A 114 4.96 15.97 -16.87
N TYR A 115 4.20 15.95 -15.76
CA TYR A 115 3.27 14.87 -15.40
C TYR A 115 2.31 14.47 -16.53
N ASN A 116 1.75 15.45 -17.25
CA ASN A 116 0.81 15.21 -18.33
C ASN A 116 1.44 14.58 -19.58
N GLU A 117 2.76 14.61 -19.70
CA GLU A 117 3.53 14.03 -20.80
C GLU A 117 4.01 12.60 -20.50
N LEU A 118 4.05 12.21 -19.23
CA LEU A 118 4.46 10.88 -18.79
C LEU A 118 3.45 9.79 -19.14
N ALA A 119 3.95 8.57 -19.32
CA ALA A 119 3.14 7.38 -19.47
C ALA A 119 2.35 7.07 -18.18
N GLU A 120 1.23 6.37 -18.32
CA GLU A 120 0.33 5.97 -17.22
C GLU A 120 1.06 5.37 -15.98
N PRO A 121 1.96 4.37 -16.12
CA PRO A 121 2.68 3.82 -14.97
C PRO A 121 3.67 4.81 -14.32
N GLU A 122 4.21 5.75 -15.09
CA GLU A 122 5.14 6.78 -14.57
C GLU A 122 4.38 7.88 -13.84
N GLN A 123 3.19 8.26 -14.31
CA GLN A 123 2.28 9.15 -13.59
C GLN A 123 1.93 8.57 -12.22
N PHE A 124 1.60 7.28 -12.15
CA PHE A 124 1.40 6.60 -10.88
C PHE A 124 2.66 6.69 -9.98
N GLY A 125 3.84 6.43 -10.56
CA GLY A 125 5.12 6.55 -9.86
C GLY A 125 5.39 7.94 -9.28
N VAL A 126 5.08 9.02 -10.01
CA VAL A 126 5.16 10.40 -9.52
C VAL A 126 4.25 10.63 -8.31
N VAL A 127 3.01 10.14 -8.35
CA VAL A 127 2.10 10.29 -7.22
C VAL A 127 2.61 9.52 -5.99
N MET A 128 3.11 8.30 -6.21
CA MET A 128 3.66 7.45 -5.15
C MET A 128 4.96 8.00 -4.55
N SER A 129 5.78 8.74 -5.31
CA SER A 129 7.02 9.33 -4.79
C SER A 129 6.78 10.38 -3.71
N THR A 130 5.58 10.98 -3.69
CA THR A 130 5.16 11.92 -2.64
C THR A 130 4.80 11.24 -1.31
N VAL A 131 4.78 9.90 -1.25
CA VAL A 131 4.48 9.15 -0.03
C VAL A 131 5.76 8.88 0.76
N PRO A 132 5.90 9.44 1.97
CA PRO A 132 7.10 9.24 2.77
C PRO A 132 7.19 7.79 3.24
N ARG A 133 8.40 7.22 3.15
CA ARG A 133 8.71 5.83 3.56
C ARG A 133 7.74 4.82 2.95
N LEU A 134 7.43 4.95 1.66
CA LEU A 134 6.44 4.14 0.94
C LEU A 134 6.59 2.63 1.18
N ARG A 135 7.78 2.05 0.93
CA ARG A 135 8.00 0.60 1.10
C ARG A 135 7.79 0.13 2.56
N PRO A 136 8.44 0.73 3.57
CA PRO A 136 8.16 0.41 4.98
C PRO A 136 6.68 0.53 5.35
N ARG A 137 6.01 1.59 4.87
CA ARG A 137 4.58 1.81 5.10
C ARG A 137 3.73 0.67 4.54
N LEU A 138 3.94 0.29 3.28
CA LEU A 138 3.19 -0.80 2.64
C LEU A 138 3.42 -2.14 3.35
N ASN A 139 4.67 -2.44 3.74
CA ASN A 139 4.97 -3.66 4.50
C ASN A 139 4.29 -3.67 5.87
N ALA A 140 4.24 -2.52 6.56
CA ALA A 140 3.54 -2.42 7.84
C ALA A 140 2.02 -2.59 7.69
N ILE A 141 1.43 -2.03 6.64
CA ILE A 141 0.02 -2.23 6.31
C ILE A 141 -0.24 -3.71 6.00
N LEU A 142 0.58 -4.34 5.16
CA LEU A 142 0.45 -5.77 4.82
C LEU A 142 0.47 -6.63 6.07
N PHE A 143 1.45 -6.39 6.94
CA PHE A 143 1.56 -7.09 8.21
C PHE A 143 0.30 -6.92 9.06
N LYS A 144 -0.23 -5.69 9.18
CA LYS A 144 -1.47 -5.43 9.94
C LYS A 144 -2.67 -6.19 9.37
N LEU A 145 -2.81 -6.25 8.04
CA LEU A 145 -3.91 -6.98 7.39
C LEU A 145 -3.81 -8.50 7.63
N MET A 146 -2.59 -9.06 7.64
CA MET A 146 -2.35 -10.49 7.82
C MET A 146 -2.23 -10.92 9.30
N PHE A 147 -2.15 -9.97 10.22
CA PHE A 147 -1.79 -10.25 11.61
C PHE A 147 -2.75 -11.23 12.30
N ASN A 148 -4.06 -10.99 12.15
CA ASN A 148 -5.07 -11.84 12.80
C ASN A 148 -5.00 -13.28 12.26
N GLU A 149 -4.88 -13.44 10.95
CA GLU A 149 -4.72 -14.76 10.32
C GLU A 149 -3.46 -15.47 10.83
N HIS A 150 -2.33 -14.77 10.93
CA HIS A 150 -1.10 -15.36 11.48
C HIS A 150 -1.27 -15.80 12.94
N VAL A 151 -1.93 -15.01 13.78
CA VAL A 151 -2.20 -15.37 15.18
C VAL A 151 -3.14 -16.58 15.25
N GLU A 152 -4.20 -16.60 14.45
CA GLU A 152 -5.16 -17.70 14.40
C GLU A 152 -4.53 -19.01 13.91
N ASN A 153 -3.56 -18.93 13.01
CA ASN A 153 -2.83 -20.10 12.51
C ASN A 153 -1.79 -20.63 13.51
N ILE A 154 -1.13 -19.78 14.29
CA ILE A 154 -0.07 -20.18 15.23
C ILE A 154 -0.64 -20.64 16.59
N LYS A 155 -1.72 -20.01 17.04
CA LYS A 155 -2.31 -20.26 18.37
C LYS A 155 -2.66 -21.73 18.66
N PRO A 156 -3.25 -22.52 17.72
CA PRO A 156 -3.59 -23.92 17.98
C PRO A 156 -2.37 -24.79 18.29
N ASP A 157 -1.24 -24.53 17.65
CA ASP A 157 0.00 -25.30 17.86
C ASP A 157 0.55 -25.07 19.27
N ILE A 158 0.59 -23.81 19.71
CA ILE A 158 1.03 -23.45 21.07
C ILE A 158 0.12 -24.09 22.11
N VAL A 159 -1.21 -24.01 21.91
CA VAL A 159 -2.19 -24.61 22.83
C VAL A 159 -2.02 -26.13 22.89
N SER A 160 -1.83 -26.78 21.74
CA SER A 160 -1.68 -28.23 21.66
C SER A 160 -0.43 -28.72 22.40
N VAL A 161 0.71 -28.06 22.19
CA VAL A 161 1.96 -28.40 22.89
C VAL A 161 1.84 -28.14 24.39
N THR A 162 1.25 -27.00 24.78
CA THR A 162 1.07 -26.65 26.19
C THR A 162 0.19 -27.68 26.90
N ALA A 163 -0.95 -28.05 26.30
CA ALA A 163 -1.85 -29.06 26.85
C ALA A 163 -1.15 -30.42 27.00
N ALA A 164 -0.39 -30.86 25.98
CA ALA A 164 0.36 -32.11 26.05
C ALA A 164 1.40 -32.11 27.19
N CYS A 165 2.13 -31.01 27.39
CA CYS A 165 3.08 -30.87 28.50
C CYS A 165 2.38 -30.87 29.86
N GLU A 166 1.21 -30.25 29.97
CA GLU A 166 0.43 -30.23 31.22
C GLU A 166 -0.16 -31.61 31.56
N GLU A 167 -0.59 -32.37 30.56
CA GLU A 167 -1.08 -33.75 30.72
C GLU A 167 0.02 -34.70 31.16
N VAL A 168 1.22 -34.64 30.57
CA VAL A 168 2.36 -35.50 30.97
C VAL A 168 2.86 -35.19 32.38
N ARG A 169 2.70 -33.95 32.84
CA ARG A 169 3.09 -33.52 34.19
C ARG A 169 2.13 -34.01 35.28
N LYS A 170 0.88 -34.34 34.93
CA LYS A 170 -0.10 -34.94 35.85
C LYS A 170 0.19 -36.42 36.05
#